data_AF-A0A382MUK7-F1
#
_entry.id   AF-A0A382MUK7-F1
#
_cell.length_a   1.000
_cell.length_b   1.000
_cell.length_c   1.000
_cell.angle_alpha   90.00
_cell.angle_beta   90.00
_cell.angle_gamma   90.00
#
_symmetry.space_group_name_H-M   'P 1'
#
loop_
_entity.id
_entity.type
_entity.pdbx_description
1 polymer ?
#
loop_
_entity_poly.entity_id
_entity_poly.type
_entity_poly.pdbx_seq_one_letter_code
_entity_poly.pdbx_strand_id
1 'polypeptide(L)'
;VAGRYAYCAWVAKNDLWTDQELALSVLAYRMIQALEASSASFTKAEIRRFVLDECGLQRSQASFELRMGNISSVLKDRGDEWIEGYVPREHVGQRISNRIGRLLDELLSQLESDSAIEGILDA
;
A
#
# COMPACT_ATOMS: atom_id res chain seq x y z
N VAL A 1 -26.15 23.91 -11.36
CA VAL A 1 -26.15 22.79 -10.39
C VAL A 1 -25.62 21.47 -10.99
N ALA A 2 -25.86 21.17 -12.29
CA ALA A 2 -25.38 19.95 -12.97
C ALA A 2 -23.84 19.76 -13.02
N GLY A 3 -23.05 20.83 -13.12
CA GLY A 3 -21.59 20.73 -13.25
C GLY A 3 -20.84 20.21 -12.02
N ARG A 4 -21.37 20.47 -10.81
CA ARG A 4 -20.71 20.04 -9.55
C ARG A 4 -20.90 18.54 -9.30
N TYR A 5 -22.08 18.00 -9.62
CA TYR A 5 -22.36 16.56 -9.54
C TYR A 5 -21.58 15.77 -10.60
N ALA A 6 -21.44 16.30 -11.83
CA ALA A 6 -20.62 15.67 -12.86
C ALA A 6 -19.13 15.66 -12.50
N TYR A 7 -18.62 16.74 -11.89
CA TYR A 7 -17.23 16.81 -11.42
C TYR A 7 -16.97 15.85 -10.24
N CYS A 8 -17.84 15.82 -9.23
CA CYS A 8 -17.74 14.86 -8.13
C CYS A 8 -17.85 13.42 -8.62
N ALA A 9 -18.75 13.12 -9.56
CA ALA A 9 -18.87 11.81 -10.19
C ALA A 9 -17.66 11.47 -11.06
N TRP A 10 -17.04 12.44 -11.74
CA TRP A 10 -15.81 12.23 -12.51
C TRP A 10 -14.61 12.01 -11.59
N VAL A 11 -14.45 12.77 -10.50
CA VAL A 11 -13.38 12.55 -9.51
C VAL A 11 -13.57 11.20 -8.82
N ALA A 12 -14.80 10.81 -8.46
CA ALA A 12 -15.10 9.48 -7.93
C ALA A 12 -14.84 8.36 -8.95
N LYS A 13 -15.14 8.61 -10.24
CA LYS A 13 -14.86 7.68 -11.35
C LYS A 13 -13.37 7.61 -11.71
N ASN A 14 -12.59 8.65 -11.40
CA ASN A 14 -11.16 8.73 -11.65
C ASN A 14 -10.29 8.41 -10.44
N ASP A 15 -10.90 8.06 -9.29
CA ASP A 15 -10.29 7.62 -8.03
C ASP A 15 -8.79 7.95 -7.96
N LEU A 16 -8.46 9.24 -7.95
CA LEU A 16 -7.09 9.71 -8.16
C LEU A 16 -6.32 9.48 -6.86
N TRP A 17 -5.83 8.26 -6.66
CA TRP A 17 -4.94 7.93 -5.56
C TRP A 17 -3.68 8.78 -5.66
N THR A 18 -3.39 9.56 -4.62
CA THR A 18 -2.16 10.36 -4.54
C THR A 18 -0.95 9.47 -4.24
N ASP A 19 0.26 9.95 -4.48
CA ASP A 19 1.47 9.17 -4.15
C ASP A 19 1.55 8.93 -2.64
N GLN A 20 1.11 9.89 -1.82
CA GLN A 20 1.03 9.73 -0.37
C GLN A 20 0.07 8.62 0.04
N GLU A 21 -1.13 8.55 -0.54
CA GLU A 21 -2.09 7.48 -0.23
C GLU A 21 -1.59 6.09 -0.66
N LEU A 22 -0.90 6.03 -1.80
CA LEU A 22 -0.24 4.81 -2.25
C LEU A 22 0.91 4.41 -1.32
N ALA A 23 1.73 5.38 -0.89
CA ALA A 23 2.85 5.14 0.01
C ALA A 23 2.38 4.60 1.36
N LEU A 24 1.33 5.20 1.94
CA LEU A 24 0.70 4.69 3.17
C LEU A 24 0.16 3.26 3.01
N SER A 25 -0.42 2.95 1.86
CA SER A 25 -0.92 1.60 1.57
C SER A 25 0.22 0.59 1.39
N VAL A 26 1.31 0.98 0.72
CA VAL A 26 2.51 0.15 0.55
C VAL A 26 3.20 -0.08 1.89
N LEU A 27 3.33 0.95 2.73
CA LEU A 27 3.85 0.84 4.08
C LEU A 27 3.03 -0.15 4.91
N ALA A 28 1.70 0.00 4.91
CA ALA A 28 0.79 -0.92 5.60
C ALA A 28 1.00 -2.38 5.16
N TYR A 29 1.16 -2.59 3.84
CA TYR A 29 1.40 -3.91 3.26
C TYR A 29 2.72 -4.52 3.76
N ARG A 30 3.81 -3.75 3.75
CA ARG A 30 5.11 -4.21 4.25
C ARG A 30 5.12 -4.44 5.76
N MET A 31 4.41 -3.61 6.54
CA MET A 31 4.23 -3.83 7.98
C MET A 31 3.59 -5.20 8.25
N ILE A 32 2.54 -5.55 7.50
CA ILE A 32 1.89 -6.86 7.64
C ILE A 32 2.87 -7.98 7.27
N GLN A 33 3.63 -7.87 6.18
CA GLN A 33 4.64 -8.89 5.82
C GLN A 33 5.70 -9.06 6.91
N ALA A 34 6.20 -7.96 7.49
CA ALA A 34 7.19 -8.00 8.56
C ALA A 34 6.63 -8.63 9.86
N LEU A 35 5.37 -8.34 10.19
CA LEU A 35 4.69 -8.93 11.34
C LEU A 35 4.38 -10.42 11.13
N GLU A 36 3.98 -10.84 9.93
CA GLU A 36 3.82 -12.26 9.57
C GLU A 36 5.17 -13.00 9.65
N ALA A 37 6.25 -12.40 9.14
CA ALA A 37 7.59 -12.98 9.18
C ALA A 37 8.17 -13.12 10.60
N SER A 38 7.86 -12.16 11.49
CA SER A 38 8.29 -12.19 12.89
C SER A 38 7.38 -13.04 13.79
N SER A 39 6.32 -13.65 13.25
CA SER A 39 5.29 -14.37 14.03
C SER A 39 4.71 -13.53 15.18
N ALA A 40 4.69 -12.21 15.04
CA ALA A 40 4.12 -11.31 16.02
C ALA A 40 2.60 -11.48 16.08
N SER A 41 2.00 -11.30 17.26
CA SER A 41 0.55 -11.31 17.39
C SER A 41 -0.01 -9.98 16.87
N PHE A 42 -0.71 -10.01 15.74
CA PHE A 42 -1.39 -8.85 15.17
C PHE A 42 -2.63 -9.29 14.38
N THR A 43 -3.53 -8.34 14.12
CA THR A 43 -4.63 -8.52 13.18
C THR A 43 -4.50 -7.55 12.02
N LYS A 44 -4.89 -7.98 10.81
CA LYS A 44 -4.95 -7.11 9.63
C LYS A 44 -5.91 -5.92 9.84
N ALA A 45 -6.89 -6.07 10.72
CA ALA A 45 -7.82 -5.01 11.11
C ALA A 45 -7.14 -3.89 11.92
N GLU A 46 -6.21 -4.22 12.82
CA GLU A 46 -5.45 -3.22 13.59
C GLU A 46 -4.58 -2.35 12.68
N ILE A 47 -3.84 -2.96 11.74
CA ILE A 47 -3.00 -2.22 10.80
C ILE A 47 -3.85 -1.33 9.90
N ARG A 48 -4.99 -1.84 9.42
CA ARG A 48 -5.94 -1.03 8.65
C ARG A 48 -6.43 0.18 9.44
N ARG A 49 -6.83 -0.01 10.70
CA ARG A 49 -7.30 1.07 11.58
C ARG A 49 -6.21 2.11 11.78
N PHE A 50 -5.00 1.66 12.10
CA PHE A 50 -3.84 2.53 12.27
C PHE A 50 -3.60 3.43 11.05
N VAL A 51 -3.63 2.87 9.84
CA VAL A 51 -3.31 3.65 8.63
C VAL A 51 -4.45 4.59 8.22
N LEU A 52 -5.70 4.15 8.35
CA LEU A 52 -6.87 4.98 8.03
C LEU A 52 -7.05 6.13 9.02
N ASP A 53 -6.95 5.84 10.31
CA ASP A 53 -7.31 6.77 11.37
C ASP A 53 -6.10 7.58 11.85
N GLU A 54 -4.96 6.94 12.12
CA GLU A 54 -3.79 7.58 12.73
C GLU A 54 -2.86 8.20 11.68
N CYS A 55 -2.60 7.47 10.58
CA CYS A 55 -1.76 8.00 9.49
C CYS A 55 -2.52 8.93 8.53
N GLY A 56 -3.84 9.05 8.69
CA GLY A 56 -4.69 9.98 7.94
C GLY A 56 -4.98 9.56 6.50
N LEU A 57 -5.00 8.25 6.19
CA LEU A 57 -5.45 7.76 4.88
C LEU A 57 -6.97 7.90 4.76
N GLN A 58 -7.44 8.95 4.09
CA GLN A 58 -8.86 9.30 3.94
C GLN A 58 -9.57 8.42 2.88
N ARG A 59 -9.56 7.10 3.07
CA ARG A 59 -10.20 6.11 2.19
C ARG A 59 -11.12 5.19 2.96
N SER A 60 -12.10 4.62 2.27
CA SER A 60 -12.96 3.61 2.89
C SER A 60 -12.19 2.30 3.09
N GLN A 61 -12.63 1.50 4.06
CA GLN A 61 -12.06 0.16 4.30
C GLN A 61 -12.09 -0.71 3.03
N ALA A 62 -13.20 -0.66 2.27
CA ALA A 62 -13.33 -1.38 1.01
C ALA A 62 -12.33 -0.90 -0.05
N SER A 63 -12.12 0.42 -0.17
CA SER A 63 -11.15 1.00 -1.11
C SER A 63 -9.71 0.60 -0.73
N PHE A 64 -9.40 0.57 0.57
CA PHE A 64 -8.14 0.07 1.09
C PHE A 64 -7.93 -1.42 0.77
N GLU A 65 -8.93 -2.29 0.98
CA GLU A 65 -8.79 -3.73 0.65
C GLU A 65 -8.52 -3.97 -0.83
N LEU A 66 -9.23 -3.24 -1.70
CA LEU A 66 -8.96 -3.27 -3.14
C LEU A 66 -7.53 -2.82 -3.45
N ARG A 67 -7.03 -1.80 -2.73
CA ARG A 67 -5.66 -1.31 -2.88
C ARG A 67 -4.62 -2.36 -2.47
N MET A 68 -4.85 -3.09 -1.38
CA MET A 68 -3.97 -4.18 -0.94
C MET A 68 -3.92 -5.30 -2.00
N GLY A 69 -5.06 -5.67 -2.57
CA GLY A 69 -5.09 -6.65 -3.68
C GLY A 69 -4.39 -6.15 -4.96
N ASN A 70 -4.41 -4.85 -5.25
CA ASN A 70 -3.62 -4.27 -6.33
C ASN A 70 -2.11 -4.37 -6.07
N ILE A 71 -1.67 -4.16 -4.82
CA ILE A 71 -0.26 -4.35 -4.42
C ILE A 71 0.14 -5.81 -4.60
N SER A 72 -0.69 -6.76 -4.15
CA SER A 72 -0.45 -8.19 -4.38
C SER A 72 -0.34 -8.54 -5.86
N SER A 73 -1.11 -7.89 -6.75
CA SER A 73 -0.96 -8.06 -8.19
C SER A 73 0.41 -7.60 -8.69
N VAL A 74 0.88 -6.43 -8.24
CA VAL A 74 2.19 -5.92 -8.64
C VAL A 74 3.31 -6.83 -8.15
N LEU A 75 3.24 -7.34 -6.92
CA LEU A 75 4.20 -8.30 -6.38
C LEU A 75 4.18 -9.62 -7.17
N LYS A 76 2.98 -10.16 -7.45
CA LYS A 76 2.82 -11.36 -8.27
C LYS A 76 3.43 -11.19 -9.66
N ASP A 77 3.20 -10.06 -10.33
CA ASP A 77 3.75 -9.79 -11.67
C ASP A 77 5.27 -9.67 -11.67
N ARG A 78 5.88 -9.31 -10.52
CA ARG A 78 7.33 -9.26 -10.31
C ARG A 78 7.94 -10.63 -9.93
N GLY A 79 7.10 -11.61 -9.58
CA GLY A 79 7.56 -12.90 -9.04
C GLY A 79 7.86 -12.88 -7.54
N ASP A 80 7.46 -11.82 -6.82
CA ASP A 80 7.63 -11.68 -5.38
C ASP A 80 6.48 -12.35 -4.61
N GLU A 81 6.74 -12.69 -3.34
CA GLU A 81 5.71 -13.17 -2.42
C GLU A 81 4.71 -12.06 -2.05
N TRP A 82 3.43 -12.43 -1.96
CA TRP A 82 2.33 -11.56 -1.58
C TRP A 82 1.53 -12.18 -0.43
N ILE A 83 0.86 -11.34 0.35
CA ILE A 83 0.09 -11.76 1.53
C ILE A 83 -1.14 -12.55 1.09
N GLU A 84 -1.24 -13.83 1.45
CA GLU A 84 -2.33 -14.75 1.03
C GLU A 84 -3.75 -14.18 1.26
N GLY A 85 -3.94 -13.42 2.35
CA GLY A 85 -5.21 -12.77 2.66
C GLY A 85 -5.62 -11.58 1.77
N TYR A 86 -4.75 -11.13 0.87
CA TYR A 86 -5.01 -10.07 -0.11
C TYR A 86 -4.84 -10.61 -1.52
N VAL A 87 -5.90 -11.24 -2.04
CA VAL A 87 -5.88 -11.87 -3.36
C VAL A 87 -5.52 -10.85 -4.46
N PRO A 88 -4.52 -11.15 -5.32
CA PRO A 88 -4.15 -10.32 -6.46
C PRO A 88 -5.35 -9.97 -7.35
N ARG A 89 -5.47 -8.69 -7.70
CA ARG A 89 -6.57 -8.19 -8.55
C ARG A 89 -6.18 -8.23 -10.02
N GLU A 90 -7.07 -8.70 -10.89
CA GLU A 90 -6.78 -8.92 -12.31
C GLU A 90 -6.72 -7.64 -13.17
N HIS A 91 -7.25 -6.51 -12.67
CA HIS A 91 -7.42 -5.29 -13.45
C HIS A 91 -6.82 -4.08 -12.74
N VAL A 92 -5.49 -4.06 -12.61
CA VAL A 92 -4.76 -2.89 -12.12
C VAL A 92 -4.29 -2.04 -13.30
N GLY A 93 -4.72 -0.77 -13.36
CA GLY A 93 -4.30 0.13 -14.43
C GLY A 93 -2.79 0.40 -14.38
N GLN A 94 -2.13 0.36 -15.54
CA GLN A 94 -0.66 0.48 -15.66
C GLN A 94 -0.06 1.66 -14.88
N ARG A 95 -0.72 2.83 -14.90
CA ARG A 95 -0.26 4.02 -14.17
C ARG A 95 -0.17 3.76 -12.66
N ILE A 96 -1.14 3.05 -12.10
CA ILE A 96 -1.17 2.70 -10.70
C ILE A 96 -0.14 1.62 -10.40
N SER A 97 -0.04 0.57 -11.22
CA SER A 97 0.95 -0.50 -11.06
C SER A 97 2.37 0.05 -11.04
N ASN A 98 2.70 0.96 -11.97
CA ASN A 98 4.03 1.59 -12.03
C ASN A 98 4.35 2.42 -10.78
N ARG A 99 3.36 3.14 -10.23
CA ARG A 99 3.54 3.96 -9.02
C ARG A 99 3.70 3.10 -7.78
N ILE A 100 2.88 2.05 -7.63
CA ILE A 100 3.02 1.06 -6.55
C ILE A 100 4.39 0.41 -6.62
N GLY A 101 4.81 -0.03 -7.82
CA GLY A 101 6.09 -0.66 -8.02
C GLY A 101 7.25 0.23 -7.57
N ARG A 102 7.27 1.50 -8.00
CA ARG A 102 8.28 2.47 -7.58
C ARG A 102 8.33 2.62 -6.05
N LEU A 103 7.17 2.75 -5.40
CA LEU A 103 7.09 2.91 -3.94
C LEU A 103 7.58 1.66 -3.19
N LEU A 104 7.35 0.46 -3.73
CA LEU A 104 7.89 -0.78 -3.18
C LEU A 104 9.42 -0.79 -3.24
N ASP A 105 10.00 -0.29 -4.32
CA ASP A 105 11.44 -0.23 -4.53
C ASP A 105 12.09 0.85 -3.64
N GLU A 106 11.48 2.04 -3.57
CA GLU A 106 11.94 3.14 -2.71
C GLU A 106 11.95 2.74 -1.22
N LEU A 107 10.89 2.07 -0.75
CA LEU A 107 10.81 1.61 0.64
C LEU A 107 11.84 0.53 0.96
N LEU A 108 12.12 -0.38 0.01
CA LEU A 108 13.16 -1.39 0.18
C LEU A 108 14.53 -0.73 0.34
N SER A 109 14.88 0.21 -0.54
CA SER A 109 16.16 0.92 -0.47
C SER A 109 16.31 1.74 0.81
N GLN A 110 15.22 2.31 1.35
CA GLN A 110 15.24 3.01 2.64
C GLN A 110 15.56 2.05 3.79
N LEU A 111 14.91 0.90 3.86
CA LEU A 111 15.15 -0.09 4.92
C LEU A 111 16.57 -0.67 4.87
N GLU A 112 17.10 -0.93 3.68
CA GLU A 112 18.49 -1.37 3.48
C GLU A 112 19.48 -0.29 3.93
N SER A 113 19.16 0.99 3.70
CA SER A 113 20.00 2.10 4.13
C SER A 113 19.97 2.30 5.65
N ASP A 114 18.80 2.23 6.27
CA ASP A 114 18.64 2.41 7.72
C ASP A 114 19.34 1.29 8.51
N SER A 115 19.19 0.04 8.06
CA SER A 115 19.91 -1.10 8.67
C SER A 115 21.43 -1.03 8.46
N ALA A 116 21.89 -0.52 7.31
CA ALA A 116 23.31 -0.29 7.07
C ALA A 116 23.88 0.81 8.00
N ILE A 117 23.09 1.82 8.36
CA ILE A 117 23.49 2.87 9.31
C ILE A 117 23.56 2.30 10.74
N GLU A 118 22.57 1.54 11.19
CA GLU A 118 22.61 0.88 12.51
C GLU A 118 23.85 -0.02 12.65
N GLY A 119 24.16 -0.82 11.63
CA GLY A 119 25.36 -1.67 11.61
C GLY A 119 26.71 -0.91 11.58
N ILE A 120 26.72 0.37 11.18
CA ILE A 120 27.90 1.24 11.27
C ILE A 120 28.03 1.86 12.66
N LEU A 121 26.91 2.15 13.34
CA LEU A 121 26.90 2.77 14.66
C LEU A 121 27.20 1.77 15.80
N ASP A 122 26.94 0.49 15.57
CA ASP A 122 27.23 -0.60 16.51
C ASP A 122 28.63 -1.24 16.35
N ALA A 123 29.48 -0.72 15.44
CA ALA A 123 30.84 -1.21 15.14
C ALA A 123 31.94 -0.27 15.66
#